data_AF-A0A350P6N4-F1
#
_entry.id   AF-A0A350P6N4-F1
#
_cell.length_a   1.000
_cell.length_b   1.000
_cell.length_c   1.000
_cell.angle_alpha   90.00
_cell.angle_beta   90.00
_cell.angle_gamma   90.00
#
_symmetry.space_group_name_H-M   'P 1'
#
loop_
_entity.id
_entity.type
_entity.pdbx_description
1 polymer ?
#
loop_
_entity_poly.entity_id
_entity_poly.type
_entity_poly.pdbx_seq_one_letter_code
_entity_poly.pdbx_strand_id
1 'polypeptide(L)'
;MKSTDLNHPYTPSALRDINEKITAQLADISTADFSEINRLIKERDIVIRAHLNDVHGSAKEAFANHELDVNNKLKDLAQKLRDSTKDEVTRIVRGKAAIKKYK
;
A
#
# COMPACT_ATOMS: atom_id res chain seq x y z
N MET A 1 2.78 -4.62 7.43
CA MET A 1 3.29 -3.22 7.39
C MET A 1 2.75 -2.52 8.62
N LYS A 2 3.52 -1.62 9.24
CA LYS A 2 3.12 -0.87 10.46
C LYS A 2 2.80 0.58 10.11
N SER A 3 2.02 1.28 10.95
CA SER A 3 1.70 2.71 10.73
C SER A 3 2.95 3.59 10.71
N THR A 4 4.02 3.16 11.39
CA THR A 4 5.33 3.82 11.35
C THR A 4 6.02 3.76 9.99
N ASP A 5 5.61 2.84 9.12
CA ASP A 5 6.22 2.66 7.79
C ASP A 5 5.65 3.64 6.76
N LEU A 6 4.45 4.18 7.03
CA LEU A 6 3.74 5.13 6.17
C LEU A 6 3.86 6.59 6.63
N ASN A 7 4.33 6.79 7.86
CA ASN A 7 4.50 8.11 8.47
C ASN A 7 5.98 8.49 8.53
N HIS A 8 6.27 9.78 8.36
CA HIS A 8 7.59 10.39 8.47
C HIS A 8 7.48 11.76 9.19
N PRO A 9 8.59 12.42 9.56
CA PRO A 9 8.54 13.66 10.34
C PRO A 9 7.74 14.81 9.71
N TYR A 10 7.56 14.79 8.39
CA TYR A 10 6.84 15.81 7.62
C TYR A 10 5.41 15.38 7.23
N THR A 11 4.92 14.24 7.71
CA THR A 11 3.56 13.77 7.38
C THR A 11 2.50 14.67 8.03
N PRO A 12 1.65 15.36 7.25
CA PRO A 12 0.58 16.19 7.79
C PRO A 12 -0.49 15.33 8.49
N SER A 13 -1.24 15.92 9.43
CA SER A 13 -2.28 15.20 10.20
C SER A 13 -3.31 14.52 9.31
N ALA A 14 -3.80 15.22 8.27
CA ALA A 14 -4.76 14.68 7.31
C ALA A 14 -4.24 13.40 6.61
N LEU A 15 -2.92 13.28 6.43
CA LEU A 15 -2.30 12.11 5.82
C LEU A 15 -2.12 10.96 6.82
N ARG A 16 -1.94 11.27 8.12
CA ARG A 16 -1.82 10.26 9.18
C ARG A 16 -3.08 9.41 9.32
N ASP A 17 -4.25 10.05 9.31
CA ASP A 17 -5.54 9.34 9.43
C ASP A 17 -5.75 8.35 8.27
N ILE A 18 -5.36 8.74 7.06
CA ILE A 18 -5.42 7.87 5.87
C ILE A 18 -4.41 6.72 6.01
N ASN A 19 -3.19 7.01 6.44
CA ASN A 19 -2.14 6.00 6.65
C ASN A 19 -2.53 4.97 7.72
N GLU A 20 -3.20 5.39 8.79
CA GLU A 20 -3.72 4.49 9.83
C GLU A 20 -4.79 3.54 9.29
N LYS A 21 -5.74 4.05 8.51
CA LYS A 21 -6.77 3.23 7.85
C LYS A 21 -6.16 2.22 6.88
N ILE A 22 -5.18 2.65 6.08
CA ILE A 22 -4.45 1.76 5.17
C ILE A 22 -3.73 0.66 5.97
N THR A 23 -3.05 1.04 7.06
CA THR A 23 -2.34 0.07 7.90
C THR A 23 -3.30 -0.93 8.55
N ALA A 24 -4.46 -0.48 9.02
CA ALA A 24 -5.48 -1.36 9.60
C ALA A 24 -5.99 -2.38 8.59
N GLN A 25 -6.28 -1.95 7.35
CA GLN A 25 -6.67 -2.85 6.26
C GLN A 25 -5.56 -3.84 5.87
N LEU A 26 -4.30 -3.42 5.98
CA LEU A 26 -3.13 -4.26 5.64
C LEU A 26 -2.58 -5.06 6.83
N ALA A 27 -3.17 -4.94 8.02
CA ALA A 27 -2.78 -5.71 9.20
C ALA A 27 -3.19 -7.18 9.07
N ASP A 28 -4.37 -7.42 8.49
CA ASP A 28 -4.86 -8.75 8.13
C ASP A 28 -5.30 -8.78 6.65
N ILE A 29 -4.42 -9.31 5.80
CA ILE A 29 -4.65 -9.42 4.36
C ILE A 29 -5.82 -10.35 4.04
N SER A 30 -6.14 -11.32 4.92
CA SER A 30 -7.22 -12.29 4.66
C SER A 30 -8.61 -11.67 4.74
N THR A 31 -8.75 -10.59 5.51
CA THR A 31 -10.00 -9.82 5.67
C THR A 31 -9.93 -8.45 4.99
N ALA A 32 -8.84 -8.16 4.27
CA ALA A 32 -8.60 -6.85 3.69
C ALA A 32 -9.61 -6.54 2.57
N ASP A 33 -10.22 -5.35 2.65
CA ASP A 33 -11.02 -4.83 1.54
C ASP A 33 -10.11 -4.07 0.57
N PHE A 34 -9.71 -4.75 -0.51
CA PHE A 34 -8.86 -4.15 -1.55
C PHE A 34 -9.52 -2.97 -2.29
N SER A 35 -10.85 -2.91 -2.33
CA SER A 35 -11.56 -1.76 -2.90
C SER A 35 -11.38 -0.53 -2.02
N GLU A 36 -11.53 -0.71 -0.71
CA GLU A 36 -11.31 0.34 0.29
C GLU A 36 -9.85 0.78 0.34
N ILE A 37 -8.90 -0.16 0.29
CA ILE A 37 -7.46 0.16 0.19
C ILE A 37 -7.20 1.03 -1.05
N ASN A 38 -7.74 0.67 -2.21
CA ASN A 38 -7.55 1.46 -3.43
C ASN A 38 -8.18 2.87 -3.33
N ARG A 39 -9.35 2.98 -2.69
CA ARG A 39 -10.00 4.27 -2.39
C ARG A 39 -9.10 5.14 -1.51
N LEU A 40 -8.58 4.57 -0.42
CA LEU A 40 -7.70 5.26 0.53
C LEU A 40 -6.37 5.68 -0.13
N ILE A 41 -5.78 4.86 -1.00
CA ILE A 41 -4.55 5.21 -1.74
C ILE A 41 -4.79 6.40 -2.69
N LYS A 42 -5.94 6.47 -3.35
CA LYS A 42 -6.31 7.63 -4.18
C LYS A 42 -6.52 8.88 -3.34
N GLU A 43 -7.20 8.75 -2.21
CA GLU A 43 -7.40 9.84 -1.24
C GLU A 43 -6.05 10.36 -0.72
N ARG A 44 -5.12 9.45 -0.42
CA ARG A 44 -3.74 9.73 -0.02
C ARG A 44 -3.01 10.59 -1.05
N ASP A 45 -3.06 10.22 -2.34
CA ASP A 45 -2.43 10.95 -3.45
C ASP A 45 -3.00 12.38 -3.59
N ILE A 46 -4.32 12.55 -3.42
CA ILE A 46 -4.95 13.88 -3.45
C ILE A 46 -4.39 14.76 -2.33
N VAL A 47 -4.33 14.26 -1.10
CA VAL A 47 -3.83 15.01 0.06
C VAL A 47 -2.34 15.35 -0.10
N ILE A 48 -1.53 14.42 -0.61
CA ILE A 48 -0.10 14.64 -0.89
C ILE A 48 0.09 15.76 -1.90
N ARG A 49 -0.64 15.72 -3.02
CA ARG A 49 -0.55 16.76 -4.06
C ARG A 49 -1.01 18.12 -3.57
N ALA A 50 -2.09 18.16 -2.78
CA ALA A 50 -2.55 19.39 -2.15
C ALA A 50 -1.46 19.96 -1.22
N HIS A 51 -0.90 19.12 -0.35
CA HIS A 51 0.16 19.54 0.55
C HIS A 51 1.40 20.02 -0.21
N LEU A 52 1.85 19.31 -1.26
CA LEU A 52 2.97 19.72 -2.11
C LEU A 52 2.76 21.08 -2.81
N ASN A 53 1.52 21.47 -3.07
CA ASN A 53 1.21 22.79 -3.62
C ASN A 53 1.30 23.89 -2.55
N ASP A 54 0.99 23.57 -1.30
CA ASP A 54 0.98 24.51 -0.18
C ASP A 54 2.36 24.71 0.47
N VAL A 55 3.23 23.68 0.49
CA VAL A 55 4.61 23.82 0.99
C VAL A 55 5.57 24.32 -0.07
N HIS A 56 6.56 25.11 0.36
CA HIS A 56 7.57 25.72 -0.51
C HIS A 56 8.99 25.56 0.05
N GLY A 57 9.99 25.77 -0.82
CA GLY A 57 11.40 25.73 -0.45
C GLY A 57 11.88 24.37 0.07
N SER A 58 12.81 24.38 1.02
CA SER A 58 13.44 23.18 1.57
C SER A 58 12.46 22.23 2.25
N ALA A 59 11.35 22.74 2.81
CA ALA A 59 10.31 21.91 3.41
C ALA A 59 9.58 21.06 2.37
N LYS A 60 9.34 21.60 1.16
CA LYS A 60 8.73 20.87 0.04
C LYS A 60 9.63 19.73 -0.42
N GLU A 61 10.93 20.01 -0.58
CA GLU A 61 11.91 19.00 -0.99
C GLU A 61 12.03 17.88 0.05
N ALA A 62 12.12 18.24 1.34
CA ALA A 62 12.18 17.27 2.42
C ALA A 62 10.93 16.37 2.44
N PHE A 63 9.73 16.97 2.35
CA PHE A 63 8.48 16.22 2.28
C PHE A 63 8.46 15.28 1.06
N ALA A 64 8.77 15.78 -0.14
CA ALA A 64 8.74 15.01 -1.38
C ALA A 64 9.69 13.79 -1.33
N ASN A 65 10.90 13.97 -0.81
CA ASN A 65 11.89 12.89 -0.71
C ASN A 65 11.44 11.78 0.25
N HIS A 66 10.90 12.15 1.41
CA HIS A 66 10.36 11.17 2.36
C HIS A 66 9.12 10.47 1.82
N GLU A 67 8.24 11.22 1.15
CA GLU A 67 7.01 10.68 0.57
C GLU A 67 7.30 9.72 -0.59
N LEU A 68 8.38 9.97 -1.35
CA LEU A 68 8.85 9.04 -2.37
C LEU A 68 9.27 7.68 -1.78
N ASP A 69 9.99 7.69 -0.65
CA ASP A 69 10.38 6.45 0.06
C ASP A 69 9.15 5.67 0.55
N VAL A 70 8.16 6.36 1.14
CA VAL A 70 6.90 5.73 1.56
C VAL A 70 6.15 5.14 0.37
N ASN A 71 6.05 5.86 -0.75
CA ASN A 71 5.40 5.37 -1.96
C ASN A 71 6.10 4.15 -2.55
N ASN A 72 7.44 4.10 -2.51
CA ASN A 72 8.18 2.93 -2.95
C ASN A 72 7.90 1.71 -2.06
N LYS A 73 7.84 1.88 -0.74
CA LYS A 73 7.46 0.80 0.20
C LYS A 73 6.05 0.27 -0.07
N LEU A 74 5.09 1.16 -0.32
CA LEU A 74 3.71 0.79 -0.69
C LEU A 74 3.67 0.02 -2.01
N LYS A 75 4.43 0.47 -3.02
CA LYS A 75 4.55 -0.20 -4.32
C LYS A 75 5.16 -1.61 -4.18
N ASP A 76 6.23 -1.74 -3.40
CA ASP A 76 6.88 -3.03 -3.15
C ASP A 76 5.94 -4.01 -2.44
N LEU A 77 5.15 -3.52 -1.47
CA LEU A 77 4.13 -4.34 -0.81
C LEU A 77 3.06 -4.79 -1.80
N ALA A 78 2.53 -3.88 -2.62
CA ALA A 78 1.53 -4.22 -3.64
C ALA A 78 2.06 -5.27 -4.63
N GLN A 79 3.33 -5.17 -5.03
CA GLN A 79 3.97 -6.15 -5.89
C GLN A 79 4.09 -7.52 -5.20
N LYS A 80 4.53 -7.56 -3.94
CA LYS A 80 4.61 -8.80 -3.15
C LYS A 80 3.26 -9.49 -2.99
N LEU A 81 2.20 -8.73 -2.72
CA LEU A 81 0.83 -9.26 -2.62
C LEU A 81 0.34 -9.87 -3.94
N ARG A 82 0.66 -9.21 -5.05
CA ARG A 82 0.34 -9.70 -6.39
C ARG A 82 1.06 -11.00 -6.69
N ASP A 83 2.36 -11.08 -6.38
CA ASP A 83 3.17 -12.26 -6.63
C ASP A 83 2.74 -13.45 -5.75
N SER A 84 2.43 -13.20 -4.47
CA SER A 84 1.93 -14.26 -3.58
C SER A 84 0.61 -14.86 -4.06
N THR A 85 -0.30 -14.01 -4.54
CA THR A 85 -1.59 -14.45 -5.11
C THR A 85 -1.38 -15.29 -6.38
N LYS A 86 -0.45 -14.89 -7.25
CA LYS A 86 -0.10 -15.63 -8.47
C LYS A 86 0.44 -17.02 -8.15
N ASP A 87 1.31 -17.13 -7.15
CA ASP A 87 1.90 -18.40 -6.72
C ASP A 87 0.87 -19.35 -6.13
N GLU A 88 -0.08 -18.82 -5.36
CA GLU A 88 -1.19 -19.58 -4.78
C GLU A 88 -2.12 -20.16 -5.86
N VAL A 89 -2.57 -19.32 -6.80
CA VAL A 89 -3.38 -19.76 -7.94
C VAL A 89 -2.65 -20.84 -8.74
N THR A 90 -1.35 -20.65 -8.99
CA THR A 90 -0.53 -21.63 -9.73
C THR A 90 -0.47 -22.98 -9.01
N ARG A 91 -0.30 -22.99 -7.68
CA ARG A 91 -0.32 -24.23 -6.88
C ARG A 91 -1.66 -24.95 -6.96
N ILE A 92 -2.78 -24.21 -6.87
CA ILE A 92 -4.13 -24.78 -6.97
C ILE A 92 -4.36 -25.42 -8.33
N VAL A 93 -3.97 -24.76 -9.42
CA VAL A 93 -4.12 -25.29 -10.79
C VAL A 93 -3.32 -26.58 -10.96
N ARG A 94 -2.07 -26.62 -10.49
CA ARG A 94 -1.24 -27.84 -10.53
C ARG A 94 -1.82 -28.96 -9.67
N GLY A 95 -2.32 -28.65 -8.47
CA GLY A 95 -3.00 -29.60 -7.59
C GLY A 95 -4.24 -30.20 -8.24
N LYS A 96 -5.10 -29.38 -8.86
CA LYS A 96 -6.27 -29.86 -9.62
C LYS A 96 -5.88 -30.73 -10.81
N ALA A 97 -4.82 -30.38 -11.53
CA ALA A 97 -4.31 -31.17 -12.65
C ALA A 97 -3.75 -32.53 -12.19
N ALA A 98 -3.06 -32.58 -11.05
CA ALA A 98 -2.56 -33.81 -10.45
C ALA A 98 -3.71 -34.73 -10.02
N ILE A 99 -4.72 -34.21 -9.31
CA ILE A 99 -5.90 -34.99 -8.90
C ILE A 99 -6.64 -35.57 -10.12
N LYS A 100 -6.71 -34.83 -11.23
CA LYS A 100 -7.35 -35.28 -12.48
C LYS A 100 -6.57 -36.39 -13.19
N LYS A 101 -5.27 -36.57 -12.92
CA LYS A 101 -4.46 -37.68 -13.45
C LYS A 101 -4.59 -38.98 -12.66
N TYR A 102 -5.14 -38.93 -11.44
CA TYR A 102 -5.39 -40.11 -10.60
C TYR A 102 -6.87 -40.56 -10.61
N LYS A 103 -7.69 -40.00 -11.51
CA LYS A 103 -9.06 -40.45 -11.79
C LYS A 103 -9.11 -41.19 -13.11
#